data_AF-A0AAD9Z2C4-F1
#
_entry.id   AF-A0AAD9Z2C4-F1
#
_cell.length_a   1.000
_cell.length_b   1.000
_cell.length_c   1.000
_cell.angle_alpha   90.00
_cell.angle_beta   90.00
_cell.angle_gamma   90.00
#
_symmetry.space_group_name_H-M   'P 1'
#
loop_
_entity.id
_entity.type
_entity.pdbx_description
1 polymer ?
#
loop_
_entity_poly.entity_id
_entity_poly.type
_entity_poly.pdbx_seq_one_letter_code
_entity_poly.pdbx_strand_id
1 'polypeptide(L)'
;MARSGPQKRKQPPLPTNPPAKPHRPAKRVKINEARTILSQTSDKALNQNGDLDVSAFVKAREFEIKTMGASMSDSKNVLSTRAFQQVPKDLRRRTASHNVKRVPKRLRARAAKEVRSSSQLG
;
A
#
# COMPACT_ATOMS: atom_id res chain seq x y z
N MET A 1 -13.00 64.61 -15.94
CA MET A 1 -13.07 63.15 -16.15
C MET A 1 -11.70 62.63 -16.57
N ALA A 2 -10.93 62.07 -15.63
CA ALA A 2 -9.62 61.49 -15.92
C ALA A 2 -9.74 59.97 -16.10
N ARG A 3 -9.30 59.45 -17.25
CA ARG A 3 -9.36 58.01 -17.58
C ARG A 3 -8.13 57.30 -17.00
N SER A 4 -8.33 56.38 -16.06
CA SER A 4 -7.30 55.46 -15.58
C SER A 4 -7.14 54.30 -16.58
N GLY A 5 -5.93 54.11 -17.10
CA GLY A 5 -5.57 52.97 -17.95
C GLY A 5 -5.35 51.68 -17.15
N PRO A 6 -5.38 50.50 -17.80
CA PRO A 6 -5.42 49.22 -17.12
C PRO A 6 -4.03 48.85 -16.55
N GLN A 7 -3.99 48.52 -15.26
CA GLN A 7 -2.76 48.08 -14.60
C GLN A 7 -2.28 46.74 -15.16
N LYS A 8 -1.14 46.77 -15.85
CA LYS A 8 -0.44 45.58 -16.33
C LYS A 8 0.35 44.92 -15.18
N ARG A 9 0.03 43.63 -14.99
CA ARG A 9 0.83 42.54 -14.38
C ARG A 9 0.85 42.49 -12.85
N LYS A 10 0.04 41.58 -12.30
CA LYS A 10 0.29 40.94 -11.00
C LYS A 10 1.67 40.27 -11.07
N GLN A 11 2.56 40.63 -10.14
CA GLN A 11 3.83 39.92 -9.95
C GLN A 11 3.53 38.45 -9.61
N PRO A 12 4.37 37.50 -10.08
CA PRO A 12 4.23 36.12 -9.65
C PRO A 12 4.40 36.07 -8.13
N PRO A 13 3.56 35.32 -7.39
CA PRO A 13 3.77 35.13 -5.96
C PRO A 13 5.17 34.54 -5.75
N LEU A 14 5.88 35.03 -4.73
CA LEU A 14 7.16 34.47 -4.31
C LEU A 14 7.04 32.95 -4.18
N PRO A 15 8.10 32.17 -4.46
CA PRO A 15 8.09 30.74 -4.25
C PRO A 15 8.02 30.48 -2.74
N THR A 16 6.81 30.41 -2.20
CA THR A 16 6.57 29.68 -0.96
C THR A 16 6.85 28.24 -1.32
N ASN A 17 8.04 27.75 -0.97
CA ASN A 17 8.37 26.34 -1.07
C ASN A 17 7.22 25.56 -0.39
N PRO A 18 6.40 24.79 -1.14
CA PRO A 18 5.43 23.94 -0.49
C PRO A 18 6.22 22.98 0.41
N PRO A 19 5.73 22.66 1.62
CA PRO A 19 6.43 21.71 2.49
C PRO A 19 6.74 20.45 1.67
N ALA A 20 8.02 20.10 1.61
CA ALA A 20 8.51 18.98 0.84
C ALA A 20 7.68 17.74 1.18
N LYS A 21 6.84 17.28 0.25
CA LYS A 21 5.92 16.16 0.50
C LYS A 21 6.74 14.95 0.98
N PRO A 22 6.45 14.35 2.14
CA PRO A 22 7.20 13.21 2.66
C PRO A 22 6.76 11.92 1.95
N HIS A 23 6.88 11.87 0.62
CA HIS A 23 6.07 10.92 -0.14
C HIS A 23 6.69 9.54 -0.32
N ARG A 24 8.03 9.45 -0.23
CA ARG A 24 8.81 8.22 -0.41
C ARG A 24 9.20 7.50 0.89
N PRO A 25 9.64 8.19 1.96
CA PRO A 25 10.01 7.48 3.19
C PRO A 25 8.79 6.83 3.85
N ALA A 26 7.67 7.53 3.94
CA ALA A 26 6.45 7.01 4.57
C ALA A 26 5.88 5.74 3.90
N LYS A 27 5.95 5.66 2.56
CA LYS A 27 5.53 4.43 1.85
C LYS A 27 6.46 3.25 2.13
N ARG A 28 7.78 3.49 2.20
CA ARG A 28 8.75 2.43 2.53
C ARG A 28 8.57 1.95 3.95
N VAL A 29 8.39 2.86 4.91
CA VAL A 29 8.11 2.55 6.32
C VAL A 29 6.85 1.69 6.42
N LYS A 30 5.73 2.12 5.82
CA LYS A 30 4.48 1.34 5.81
C LYS A 30 4.63 -0.08 5.24
N ILE A 31 5.40 -0.23 4.16
CA ILE A 31 5.67 -1.54 3.56
C ILE A 31 6.51 -2.41 4.50
N ASN A 32 7.54 -1.82 5.13
CA ASN A 32 8.38 -2.53 6.06
C ASN A 32 7.59 -2.97 7.29
N GLU A 33 6.81 -2.08 7.89
CA GLU A 33 5.95 -2.37 9.05
C GLU A 33 4.97 -3.52 8.77
N ALA A 34 4.27 -3.50 7.64
CA ALA A 34 3.33 -4.58 7.28
C ALA A 34 4.00 -5.95 7.07
N ARG A 35 5.32 -5.97 6.78
CA ARG A 35 6.13 -7.17 6.59
C ARG A 35 6.88 -7.61 7.85
N THR A 36 6.95 -6.77 8.87
CA THR A 36 7.59 -7.11 10.13
C THR A 36 6.69 -8.07 10.90
N ILE A 37 7.17 -9.30 11.13
CA ILE A 37 6.44 -10.33 11.87
C ILE A 37 6.97 -10.36 13.30
N LEU A 38 6.08 -10.20 14.27
CA LEU A 38 6.40 -10.44 15.68
C LEU A 38 6.36 -11.95 15.93
N SER A 39 7.51 -12.53 16.30
CA SER A 39 7.65 -13.95 16.67
C SER A 39 7.88 -14.05 18.17
N GLN A 40 7.13 -14.94 18.84
CA GLN A 40 7.44 -15.34 20.22
C GLN A 40 8.30 -16.60 20.15
N THR A 41 9.52 -16.57 20.69
CA THR A 41 10.36 -17.77 20.69
C THR A 41 9.75 -18.84 21.61
N SER A 42 9.84 -20.11 21.19
CA SER A 42 9.37 -21.26 21.96
C SER A 42 10.24 -21.58 23.19
N ASP A 43 11.33 -20.84 23.40
CA ASP A 43 12.28 -21.07 24.49
C ASP A 43 11.62 -20.98 25.87
N LYS A 44 10.56 -20.17 26.00
CA LYS A 44 9.77 -20.08 27.24
C LYS A 44 8.99 -21.36 27.59
N ALA A 45 8.81 -22.27 26.64
CA ALA A 45 8.15 -23.56 26.89
C ALA A 45 9.13 -24.65 27.36
N LEU A 46 10.45 -24.38 27.34
CA LEU A 46 11.44 -25.29 27.88
C LEU A 46 11.69 -24.96 29.36
N ASN A 47 11.37 -25.90 30.24
CA ASN A 47 11.65 -25.77 31.65
C ASN A 47 13.17 -25.85 31.90
N GLN A 48 13.63 -25.33 33.04
CA GLN A 48 15.05 -25.34 33.41
C GLN A 48 15.65 -26.77 33.49
N ASN A 49 14.80 -27.77 33.69
CA ASN A 49 15.17 -29.18 33.75
C ASN A 49 15.25 -29.85 32.37
N GLY A 50 14.89 -29.15 31.28
CA GLY A 50 14.82 -29.70 29.93
C GLY A 50 13.46 -30.30 29.55
N ASP A 51 12.49 -30.29 30.46
CA ASP A 51 11.13 -30.74 30.19
C ASP A 51 10.35 -29.73 29.34
N LEU A 52 9.55 -30.22 28.39
CA LEU A 52 8.74 -29.38 27.50
C LEU A 52 7.33 -29.18 28.07
N ASP A 53 6.96 -27.92 28.37
CA ASP A 53 5.56 -27.57 28.60
C ASP A 53 4.83 -27.51 27.24
N VAL A 54 4.13 -28.60 26.93
CA VAL A 54 3.35 -28.76 25.70
C VAL A 54 2.30 -27.66 25.57
N SER A 55 1.68 -27.22 26.68
CA SER A 55 0.62 -26.23 26.65
C SER A 55 1.13 -24.84 26.28
N ALA A 56 2.27 -24.43 26.84
CA ALA A 56 2.95 -23.19 26.48
C ALA A 56 3.47 -23.24 25.04
N PHE A 57 4.02 -24.39 24.62
CA PHE A 57 4.53 -24.57 23.25
C PHE A 57 3.42 -24.44 22.20
N VAL A 58 2.28 -25.11 22.41
CA VAL A 58 1.14 -25.04 21.48
C VAL A 58 0.61 -23.60 21.39
N LYS A 59 0.50 -22.89 22.51
CA LYS A 59 0.07 -21.48 22.53
C LYS A 59 1.05 -20.57 21.78
N ALA A 60 2.35 -20.76 21.95
CA ALA A 60 3.37 -19.99 21.22
C ALA A 60 3.25 -20.23 19.71
N ARG A 61 3.10 -21.49 19.28
CA ARG A 61 2.90 -21.84 17.86
C ARG A 61 1.59 -21.32 17.29
N GLU A 62 0.51 -21.40 18.04
CA GLU A 62 -0.78 -20.83 17.63
C GLU A 62 -0.66 -19.32 17.37
N PHE A 63 0.02 -18.60 18.27
CA PHE A 63 0.28 -17.18 18.11
C PHE A 63 1.12 -16.89 16.85
N GLU A 64 2.24 -17.59 16.66
CA GLU A 64 3.09 -17.42 15.48
C GLU A 64 2.36 -17.67 14.16
N ILE A 65 1.56 -18.74 14.08
CA ILE A 65 0.79 -19.05 12.88
C ILE A 65 -0.22 -17.93 12.58
N LYS A 66 -0.90 -17.43 13.61
CA LYS A 66 -1.87 -16.34 13.48
C LYS A 66 -1.20 -15.03 13.06
N THR A 67 -0.09 -14.64 13.70
CA THR A 67 0.63 -13.40 13.35
C THR A 67 1.23 -13.47 11.96
N MET A 68 1.79 -14.62 11.58
CA MET A 68 2.30 -14.85 10.23
C MET A 68 1.16 -14.75 9.20
N GLY A 69 0.02 -15.39 9.45
CA GLY A 69 -1.15 -15.31 8.56
C GLY A 69 -1.67 -13.88 8.38
N ALA A 70 -1.77 -13.12 9.48
CA ALA A 70 -2.19 -11.72 9.45
C ALA A 70 -1.18 -10.83 8.69
N SER A 71 0.12 -10.97 8.98
CA SER A 71 1.17 -10.23 8.27
C SER A 71 1.19 -10.55 6.77
N MET A 72 0.93 -11.80 6.38
CA MET A 72 0.78 -12.17 4.97
C MET A 72 -0.41 -11.48 4.31
N SER A 73 -1.56 -11.35 4.97
CA SER A 73 -2.71 -10.61 4.42
C SER A 73 -2.40 -9.11 4.35
N ASP A 74 -1.81 -8.54 5.38
CA ASP A 74 -1.50 -7.11 5.44
C ASP A 74 -0.46 -6.72 4.40
N SER A 75 0.59 -7.53 4.25
CA SER A 75 1.59 -7.37 3.19
C SER A 75 0.96 -7.41 1.80
N LYS A 76 0.00 -8.31 1.54
CA LYS A 76 -0.73 -8.36 0.27
C LYS A 76 -1.57 -7.11 0.04
N ASN A 77 -2.24 -6.62 1.09
CA ASN A 77 -3.08 -5.42 1.04
C ASN A 77 -2.26 -4.17 0.77
N VAL A 78 -1.14 -4.00 1.48
CA VAL A 78 -0.25 -2.83 1.32
C VAL A 78 0.43 -2.82 -0.05
N LEU A 79 0.78 -3.98 -0.60
CA LEU A 79 1.35 -4.10 -1.95
C LEU A 79 0.30 -4.08 -3.06
N SER A 80 -0.99 -3.99 -2.73
CA SER A 80 -2.04 -3.95 -3.73
C SER A 80 -1.99 -2.63 -4.50
N THR A 81 -1.84 -2.73 -5.81
CA THR A 81 -1.93 -1.60 -6.75
C THR A 81 -2.97 -1.93 -7.81
N ARG A 82 -3.44 -0.92 -8.54
CA ARG A 82 -4.38 -1.15 -9.64
C ARG A 82 -3.73 -1.97 -10.75
N ALA A 83 -4.52 -2.80 -11.42
CA ALA A 83 -4.05 -3.69 -12.48
C ALA A 83 -3.30 -2.94 -13.60
N PHE A 84 -3.78 -1.76 -14.01
CA PHE A 84 -3.10 -0.97 -15.05
C PHE A 84 -1.75 -0.36 -14.61
N GLN A 85 -1.49 -0.29 -13.30
CA GLN A 85 -0.23 0.21 -12.75
C GLN A 85 0.88 -0.85 -12.77
N GLN A 86 0.54 -2.14 -12.88
CA GLN A 86 1.51 -3.23 -12.98
C GLN A 86 2.22 -3.28 -14.34
N VAL A 87 1.68 -2.56 -15.33
CA VAL A 87 2.25 -2.49 -16.68
C VAL A 87 3.41 -1.47 -16.70
N PRO A 88 4.54 -1.75 -17.41
CA PRO A 88 5.61 -0.78 -17.62
C PRO A 88 5.09 0.55 -18.17
N LYS A 89 5.76 1.66 -17.83
CA LYS A 89 5.28 3.02 -18.10
C LYS A 89 4.92 3.22 -19.58
N ASP A 90 5.73 2.72 -20.50
CA ASP A 90 5.58 2.91 -21.95
C ASP A 90 4.38 2.14 -22.53
N LEU A 91 3.94 1.07 -21.86
CA LEU A 91 2.80 0.27 -22.27
C LEU A 91 1.47 0.72 -21.63
N ARG A 92 1.51 1.63 -20.65
CA ARG A 92 0.30 2.13 -19.98
C ARG A 92 -0.55 2.96 -20.94
N ARG A 93 -1.85 2.66 -20.96
CA ARG A 93 -2.83 3.40 -21.77
C ARG A 93 -3.64 4.35 -20.90
N ARG A 94 -3.96 5.54 -21.42
CA ARG A 94 -4.63 6.62 -20.68
C ARG A 94 -6.00 6.22 -20.11
N THR A 95 -6.75 5.40 -20.82
CA THR A 95 -8.11 4.97 -20.44
C THR A 95 -8.16 3.62 -19.73
N ALA A 96 -7.02 3.06 -19.35
CA ALA A 96 -6.94 1.74 -18.71
C ALA A 96 -7.54 1.68 -17.30
N SER A 97 -7.76 2.82 -16.65
CA SER A 97 -8.46 2.89 -15.36
C SER A 97 -9.97 2.69 -15.47
N HIS A 98 -10.56 3.05 -16.62
CA HIS A 98 -12.00 2.96 -16.86
C HIS A 98 -12.35 1.78 -17.77
N ASN A 99 -11.48 1.45 -18.73
CA ASN A 99 -11.73 0.41 -19.73
C ASN A 99 -10.77 -0.78 -19.57
N VAL A 100 -11.32 -1.89 -19.10
CA VAL A 100 -10.62 -3.17 -18.90
C VAL A 100 -9.91 -3.67 -20.17
N LYS A 101 -10.48 -3.42 -21.37
CA LYS A 101 -9.90 -3.90 -22.65
C LYS A 101 -8.55 -3.26 -22.97
N ARG A 102 -8.24 -2.10 -22.34
CA ARG A 102 -7.00 -1.34 -22.53
C ARG A 102 -5.83 -1.84 -21.67
N VAL A 103 -6.04 -2.89 -20.88
CA VAL A 103 -5.02 -3.60 -20.09
C VAL A 103 -4.68 -4.94 -20.78
N PRO A 104 -3.42 -5.45 -20.67
CA PRO A 104 -3.04 -6.76 -21.19
C PRO A 104 -3.97 -7.89 -20.76
N LYS A 105 -4.19 -8.89 -21.65
CA LYS A 105 -5.17 -9.99 -21.45
C LYS A 105 -5.08 -10.64 -20.06
N ARG A 106 -3.87 -10.97 -19.59
CA ARG A 106 -3.62 -11.62 -18.29
C ARG A 106 -4.11 -10.80 -17.09
N LEU A 107 -4.14 -9.47 -17.21
CA LEU A 107 -4.52 -8.56 -16.14
C LEU A 107 -5.99 -8.12 -16.22
N ARG A 108 -6.73 -8.53 -17.28
CA ARG A 108 -8.12 -8.10 -17.50
C ARG A 108 -9.07 -8.61 -16.43
N ALA A 109 -8.91 -9.86 -15.96
CA ALA A 109 -9.75 -10.41 -14.89
C ALA A 109 -9.64 -9.57 -13.60
N ARG A 110 -8.41 -9.19 -13.24
CA ARG A 110 -8.15 -8.31 -12.10
C ARG A 110 -8.72 -6.90 -12.32
N ALA A 111 -8.49 -6.30 -13.48
CA ALA A 111 -9.02 -4.98 -13.81
C ALA A 111 -10.56 -4.95 -13.80
N ALA A 112 -11.23 -6.00 -14.29
CA ALA A 112 -12.69 -6.10 -14.25
C ALA A 112 -13.23 -6.13 -12.82
N LYS A 113 -12.58 -6.89 -11.93
CA LYS A 113 -12.92 -6.90 -10.50
C LYS A 113 -12.74 -5.52 -9.88
N GLU A 114 -11.62 -4.85 -10.15
CA GLU A 114 -11.33 -3.51 -9.63
C GLU A 114 -12.33 -2.45 -10.13
N VAL A 115 -12.72 -2.49 -11.41
CA VAL A 115 -13.73 -1.58 -11.97
C VAL A 115 -15.10 -1.82 -11.33
N ARG A 116 -15.52 -3.08 -11.20
CA ARG A 116 -16.78 -3.45 -10.52
C ARG A 116 -16.80 -2.98 -9.06
N SER A 117 -15.72 -3.24 -8.32
CA SER A 117 -15.63 -2.79 -6.93
C SER A 117 -15.60 -1.26 -6.82
N SER A 118 -14.97 -0.56 -7.77
CA SER A 118 -14.92 0.90 -7.78
C SER A 118 -16.24 1.55 -8.21
N SER A 119 -17.07 0.87 -8.99
CA SER A 119 -18.38 1.38 -9.42
C SER A 119 -19.48 1.16 -8.39
N GLN A 120 -19.27 0.31 -7.39
CA GLN A 120 -20.22 0.04 -6.30
C GLN A 120 -20.00 0.93 -5.06
N LEU A 121 -18.93 1.72 -5.04
CA LEU A 121 -18.51 2.57 -3.92
C LEU A 121 -18.82 4.07 -4.13
N GLY A 122 -19.72 4.40 -5.05
CA GLY A 122 -20.26 5.75 -5.27
C GLY A 122 -21.76 5.68 -5.46
#